data_AF-A0A2B4SJ24-F1
#
_entry.id   AF-A0A2B4SJ24-F1
#
_cell.length_a   1.000
_cell.length_b   1.000
_cell.length_c   1.000
_cell.angle_alpha   90.00
_cell.angle_beta   90.00
_cell.angle_gamma   90.00
#
_symmetry.space_group_name_H-M   'P 1'
#
loop_
_entity.id
_entity.type
_entity.pdbx_description
1 polymer ?
#
loop_
_entity_poly.entity_id
_entity_poly.type
_entity_poly.pdbx_seq_one_letter_code
_entity_poly.pdbx_strand_id
1 'polypeptide(L)'
;MNVISFSSAIYHGIHKSVSIVYSGAVDEKVLADAIKMTNIAVNLCLSNKFLQAQAKLEPWINESMYHALGYSTIMYLQAMMTFEPGAIFLYYAGRIKQVQGKLDEATKSYNDSIAVQSEWKQFHHICYWELMWCYSLSDDSPTMAEAIKMITKAYDLCFSNKFLQAKADIEPWYREFKLSLIVNCI
;
A
#
# COMPACT_ATOMS: atom_id res chain seq x y z
N MET A 1 19.49 -8.03 14.75
CA MET A 1 19.33 -9.19 13.84
C MET A 1 19.55 -8.69 12.42
N ASN A 2 20.65 -9.08 11.80
CA ASN A 2 21.18 -8.41 10.60
C ASN A 2 20.48 -8.87 9.32
N VAL A 3 19.80 -7.94 8.65
CA VAL A 3 19.17 -8.10 7.32
C VAL A 3 20.15 -8.67 6.27
N ILE A 4 21.45 -8.45 6.46
CA ILE A 4 22.54 -8.90 5.59
C ILE A 4 22.70 -10.43 5.57
N SER A 5 22.51 -11.13 6.72
CA SER A 5 22.65 -12.59 6.74
C SER A 5 21.47 -13.30 6.05
N PHE A 6 20.29 -12.68 6.04
CA PHE A 6 19.10 -13.20 5.36
C PHE A 6 19.24 -13.09 3.83
N SER A 7 19.78 -11.96 3.35
CA SER A 7 20.12 -11.73 1.94
C SER A 7 21.12 -12.76 1.40
N SER A 8 22.19 -13.07 2.15
CA SER A 8 23.21 -14.03 1.72
C SER A 8 22.67 -15.47 1.62
N ALA A 9 21.79 -15.87 2.54
CA ALA A 9 21.17 -17.21 2.53
C ALA A 9 20.20 -17.36 1.35
N ILE A 10 19.41 -16.33 1.07
CA ILE A 10 18.52 -16.29 -0.11
C ILE A 10 19.34 -16.31 -1.40
N TYR A 11 20.43 -15.51 -1.48
CA TYR A 11 21.29 -15.46 -2.67
C TYR A 11 21.96 -16.81 -2.96
N HIS A 12 22.51 -17.48 -1.93
CA HIS A 12 23.08 -18.83 -2.09
C HIS A 12 22.02 -19.88 -2.46
N GLY A 13 20.82 -19.80 -1.87
CA GLY A 13 19.70 -20.69 -2.21
C GLY A 13 19.24 -20.54 -3.66
N ILE A 14 19.11 -19.30 -4.14
CA ILE A 14 18.76 -18.98 -5.53
C ILE A 14 19.85 -19.46 -6.49
N HIS A 15 21.13 -19.18 -6.20
CA HIS A 15 22.23 -19.60 -7.09
C HIS A 15 22.33 -21.13 -7.20
N LYS A 16 22.12 -21.85 -6.10
CA LYS A 16 22.16 -23.32 -6.08
C LYS A 16 20.97 -23.93 -6.81
N SER A 17 19.78 -23.37 -6.68
CA SER A 17 18.58 -23.81 -7.40
C SER A 17 18.65 -23.48 -8.90
N VAL A 18 19.20 -22.33 -9.29
CA VAL A 18 19.49 -22.00 -10.71
C VAL A 18 20.53 -22.96 -11.32
N SER A 19 21.54 -23.39 -10.54
CA SER A 19 22.56 -24.33 -11.04
C SER A 19 22.01 -25.73 -11.32
N ILE A 20 20.99 -26.17 -10.58
CA ILE A 20 20.31 -27.48 -10.79
C ILE A 20 19.51 -27.49 -12.11
N VAL A 21 19.03 -26.33 -12.57
CA VAL A 21 18.20 -26.19 -13.79
C VAL A 21 18.99 -26.44 -15.07
N TYR A 22 20.29 -26.14 -15.11
CA TYR A 22 21.09 -26.26 -16.34
C TYR A 22 21.67 -27.66 -16.60
N SER A 23 21.50 -28.62 -15.67
CA SER A 23 22.12 -29.95 -15.77
C SER A 23 21.19 -31.10 -16.15
N GLY A 24 19.88 -30.90 -16.32
CA GLY A 24 18.95 -32.00 -16.60
C GLY A 24 17.64 -31.60 -17.26
N ALA A 25 17.06 -32.51 -18.05
CA ALA A 25 15.73 -32.34 -18.63
C ALA A 25 14.69 -32.14 -17.51
N VAL A 26 13.93 -31.05 -17.58
CA VAL A 26 12.85 -30.76 -16.62
C VAL A 26 11.72 -31.75 -16.83
N ASP A 27 11.41 -32.56 -15.82
CA ASP A 27 10.23 -33.44 -15.85
C ASP A 27 8.95 -32.57 -15.82
N GLU A 28 8.20 -32.63 -16.92
CA GLU A 28 6.96 -31.87 -17.14
C GLU A 28 5.91 -32.14 -16.04
N LYS A 29 5.87 -33.36 -15.50
CA LYS A 29 4.94 -33.72 -14.43
C LYS A 29 5.32 -33.05 -13.11
N VAL A 30 6.61 -33.02 -12.78
CA VAL A 30 7.15 -32.34 -11.59
C VAL A 30 6.87 -30.85 -11.65
N LEU A 31 7.00 -30.25 -12.84
CA LEU A 31 6.67 -28.85 -13.09
C LEU A 31 5.17 -28.57 -12.89
N ALA A 32 4.29 -29.40 -13.47
CA ALA A 32 2.85 -29.24 -13.36
C ALA A 32 2.35 -29.36 -11.91
N ASP A 33 2.87 -30.33 -11.15
CA ASP A 33 2.53 -30.51 -9.74
C ASP A 33 2.99 -29.32 -8.89
N ALA A 34 4.19 -28.77 -9.17
CA ALA A 34 4.69 -27.58 -8.47
C ALA A 34 3.82 -26.33 -8.72
N ILE A 35 3.39 -26.10 -9.97
CA ILE A 35 2.49 -25.00 -10.31
C ILE A 35 1.15 -25.17 -9.58
N LYS A 36 0.59 -26.39 -9.59
CA LYS A 36 -0.68 -26.70 -8.92
C LYS A 36 -0.61 -26.44 -7.41
N MET A 37 0.44 -26.90 -6.74
CA MET A 37 0.64 -26.68 -5.30
C MET A 37 0.84 -25.20 -4.98
N THR A 38 1.59 -24.48 -5.80
CA THR A 38 1.81 -23.04 -5.62
C THR A 38 0.50 -22.26 -5.78
N ASN A 39 -0.35 -22.61 -6.73
CA ASN A 39 -1.69 -22.00 -6.88
C ASN A 39 -2.57 -22.20 -5.64
N ILE A 40 -2.53 -23.39 -5.03
CA ILE A 40 -3.25 -23.64 -3.77
C ILE A 40 -2.71 -22.73 -2.65
N ALA A 41 -1.39 -22.61 -2.53
CA ALA A 41 -0.77 -21.74 -1.53
C ALA A 41 -1.12 -20.26 -1.75
N VAL A 42 -1.15 -19.77 -3.00
CA VAL A 42 -1.60 -18.41 -3.34
C VAL A 42 -3.05 -18.20 -2.90
N ASN A 43 -3.95 -19.13 -3.20
CA ASN A 43 -5.35 -19.02 -2.77
C ASN A 43 -5.51 -18.99 -1.25
N LEU A 44 -4.72 -19.80 -0.53
CA LEU A 44 -4.67 -19.75 0.94
C LEU A 44 -4.17 -18.39 1.45
N CYS A 45 -3.10 -17.85 0.84
CA CYS A 45 -2.56 -16.54 1.16
C CYS A 45 -3.60 -15.42 0.97
N LEU A 46 -4.27 -15.37 -0.19
CA LEU A 46 -5.31 -14.38 -0.50
C LEU A 46 -6.55 -14.51 0.40
N SER A 47 -6.75 -15.68 1.00
CA SER A 47 -7.82 -15.94 1.98
C SER A 47 -7.39 -15.70 3.43
N ASN A 48 -6.31 -14.95 3.67
CA ASN A 48 -5.70 -14.68 4.98
C ASN A 48 -5.21 -15.91 5.75
N LYS A 49 -5.04 -17.07 5.10
CA LYS A 49 -4.54 -18.33 5.71
C LYS A 49 -3.03 -18.49 5.50
N PHE A 50 -2.26 -17.47 5.89
CA PHE A 50 -0.82 -17.39 5.63
C PHE A 50 -0.02 -18.59 6.17
N LEU A 51 -0.27 -19.02 7.40
CA LEU A 51 0.42 -20.18 8.00
C LEU A 51 0.18 -21.48 7.22
N GLN A 52 -1.04 -21.68 6.71
CA GLN A 52 -1.37 -22.86 5.90
C GLN A 52 -0.71 -22.79 4.53
N ALA A 53 -0.65 -21.60 3.94
CA ALA A 53 0.06 -21.36 2.68
C ALA A 53 1.56 -21.67 2.83
N GLN A 54 2.19 -21.21 3.91
CA GLN A 54 3.60 -21.48 4.21
C GLN A 54 3.87 -22.96 4.42
N ALA A 55 3.09 -23.63 5.28
CA ALA A 55 3.24 -25.05 5.56
C ALA A 55 3.08 -25.91 4.29
N LYS A 56 2.30 -25.44 3.31
CA LYS A 56 2.13 -26.12 2.02
C LYS A 56 3.39 -26.04 1.15
N LEU A 57 4.15 -24.95 1.24
CA LEU A 57 5.31 -24.67 0.39
C LEU A 57 6.63 -25.09 1.02
N GLU A 58 6.76 -24.95 2.34
CA GLU A 58 8.00 -25.14 3.12
C GLU A 58 8.74 -26.46 2.80
N PRO A 59 8.07 -27.62 2.67
CA PRO A 59 8.78 -28.88 2.40
C PRO A 59 9.52 -28.91 1.05
N TRP A 60 9.15 -28.04 0.11
CA TRP A 60 9.57 -28.10 -1.30
C TRP A 60 10.44 -26.91 -1.72
N ILE A 61 10.80 -26.01 -0.80
CA ILE A 61 11.49 -24.75 -1.13
C ILE A 61 12.90 -24.96 -1.73
N ASN A 62 13.55 -26.10 -1.45
CA ASN A 62 14.86 -26.42 -2.02
C ASN A 62 14.79 -27.28 -3.29
N GLU A 63 13.60 -27.84 -3.57
CA GLU A 63 13.38 -28.79 -4.66
C GLU A 63 12.79 -28.11 -5.89
N SER A 64 12.09 -26.98 -5.71
CA SER A 64 11.35 -26.32 -6.78
C SER A 64 11.36 -24.82 -6.63
N MET A 65 11.84 -24.14 -7.69
CA MET A 65 11.88 -22.69 -7.79
C MET A 65 10.51 -22.04 -7.55
N TYR A 66 9.41 -22.67 -7.98
CA TYR A 66 8.06 -22.14 -7.78
C TYR A 66 7.65 -22.11 -6.30
N HIS A 67 8.02 -23.15 -5.55
CA HIS A 67 7.76 -23.19 -4.11
C HIS A 67 8.65 -22.20 -3.36
N ALA A 68 9.94 -22.11 -3.74
CA ALA A 68 10.86 -21.11 -3.19
C ALA A 68 10.36 -19.68 -3.43
N LEU A 69 9.94 -19.38 -4.66
CA LEU A 69 9.40 -18.08 -5.04
C LEU A 69 8.08 -17.78 -4.34
N GLY A 70 7.16 -18.74 -4.28
CA GLY A 70 5.89 -18.59 -3.55
C GLY A 70 6.12 -18.33 -2.06
N TYR A 71 7.00 -19.11 -1.42
CA TYR A 71 7.30 -19.00 0.01
C TYR A 71 7.98 -17.66 0.33
N SER A 72 8.98 -17.26 -0.47
CA SER A 72 9.66 -15.97 -0.31
C SER A 72 8.71 -14.79 -0.55
N THR A 73 7.79 -14.88 -1.52
CA THR A 73 6.77 -13.84 -1.76
C THR A 73 5.84 -13.69 -0.55
N ILE A 74 5.36 -14.80 0.03
CA ILE A 74 4.52 -14.75 1.23
C ILE A 74 5.28 -14.12 2.40
N MET A 75 6.54 -14.50 2.61
CA MET A 75 7.38 -13.91 3.65
C MET A 75 7.65 -12.43 3.44
N TYR A 76 7.89 -12.02 2.19
CA TYR A 76 8.04 -10.62 1.81
C TYR A 76 6.76 -9.82 2.12
N LEU A 77 5.57 -10.34 1.77
CA LEU A 77 4.30 -9.70 2.10
C LEU A 77 4.12 -9.57 3.62
N GLN A 78 4.43 -10.61 4.39
CA GLN A 78 4.38 -10.55 5.85
C GLN A 78 5.35 -9.52 6.42
N ALA A 79 6.57 -9.44 5.88
CA ALA A 79 7.53 -8.41 6.27
C ALA A 79 7.04 -7.00 5.90
N MET A 80 6.49 -6.81 4.70
CA MET A 80 5.90 -5.54 4.27
C MET A 80 4.79 -5.06 5.22
N MET A 81 3.98 -5.97 5.76
CA MET A 81 2.94 -5.66 6.74
C MET A 81 3.49 -5.24 8.12
N THR A 82 4.79 -5.39 8.38
CA THR A 82 5.43 -4.92 9.62
C THR A 82 6.01 -3.50 9.52
N PHE A 83 6.10 -2.95 8.31
CA PHE A 83 6.53 -1.56 8.12
C PHE A 83 5.40 -0.58 8.45
N GLU A 84 5.77 0.67 8.70
CA GLU A 84 4.82 1.75 8.97
C GLU A 84 3.77 1.82 7.84
N PRO A 85 2.48 2.01 8.16
CA PRO A 85 1.43 1.95 7.15
C PRO A 85 1.67 2.98 6.04
N GLY A 86 1.83 2.49 4.81
CA GLY A 86 1.91 3.36 3.63
C GLY A 86 0.63 4.18 3.47
N ALA A 87 0.70 5.26 2.70
CA ALA A 87 -0.40 6.22 2.50
C ALA A 87 -1.76 5.56 2.19
N ILE A 88 -1.78 4.52 1.34
CA ILE A 88 -3.02 3.78 1.01
C ILE A 88 -3.63 3.08 2.24
N PHE A 89 -2.81 2.48 3.11
CA PHE A 89 -3.29 1.82 4.32
C PHE A 89 -3.84 2.83 5.32
N LEU A 90 -3.19 3.98 5.48
CA LEU A 90 -3.69 5.06 6.34
C LEU A 90 -5.01 5.64 5.83
N TYR A 91 -5.15 5.81 4.51
CA TYR A 91 -6.41 6.21 3.88
C TYR A 91 -7.54 5.23 4.20
N TYR A 92 -7.34 3.92 3.99
CA TYR A 92 -8.37 2.93 4.30
C TYR A 92 -8.65 2.81 5.81
N ALA A 93 -7.65 3.03 6.67
CA ALA A 93 -7.87 3.13 8.11
C ALA A 93 -8.79 4.31 8.46
N GLY A 94 -8.60 5.46 7.81
CA GLY A 94 -9.49 6.61 7.91
C GLY A 94 -10.92 6.26 7.48
N ARG A 95 -11.09 5.56 6.35
CA ARG A 95 -12.41 5.13 5.84
C ARG A 95 -13.16 4.24 6.81
N ILE A 96 -12.47 3.27 7.42
CA ILE A 96 -13.06 2.37 8.41
C ILE A 96 -13.57 3.17 9.62
N LYS A 97 -12.76 4.10 10.13
CA LYS A 97 -13.12 4.95 11.27
C LYS A 97 -14.27 5.90 10.95
N GLN A 98 -14.29 6.47 9.75
CA GLN A 98 -15.38 7.33 9.28
C GLN A 98 -16.71 6.57 9.25
N VAL A 99 -16.73 5.33 8.74
CA VAL A 99 -17.92 4.48 8.76
C VAL A 99 -18.33 4.08 10.18
N GLN A 100 -17.38 3.98 11.11
CA GLN A 100 -17.64 3.77 12.54
C GLN A 100 -18.15 5.03 13.28
N GLY A 101 -18.25 6.18 12.60
CA GLY A 101 -18.63 7.47 13.21
C GLY A 101 -17.51 8.12 14.04
N LYS A 102 -16.29 7.58 14.01
CA LYS A 102 -15.13 8.11 14.73
C LYS A 102 -14.42 9.17 13.89
N LEU A 103 -15.07 10.31 13.72
CA LEU A 103 -14.65 11.34 12.74
C LEU A 103 -13.28 11.96 13.07
N ASP A 104 -12.97 12.22 14.34
CA ASP A 104 -11.67 12.79 14.74
C ASP A 104 -10.51 11.84 14.40
N GLU A 105 -10.68 10.55 14.70
CA GLU A 105 -9.68 9.53 14.38
C GLU A 105 -9.54 9.33 12.87
N ALA A 106 -10.64 9.47 12.12
CA ALA A 106 -10.64 9.38 10.66
C ALA A 106 -9.86 10.55 10.05
N THR A 107 -10.15 11.78 10.49
CA THR A 107 -9.44 13.00 10.11
C THR A 107 -7.95 12.88 10.37
N LYS A 108 -7.55 12.37 11.55
CA LYS A 108 -6.14 12.10 11.86
C LYS A 108 -5.52 11.13 10.84
N SER A 109 -6.18 10.00 10.57
CA SER A 109 -5.67 9.00 9.63
C SER A 109 -5.53 9.53 8.20
N TYR A 110 -6.43 10.40 7.73
CA TYR A 110 -6.28 11.04 6.42
C TYR A 110 -5.14 12.05 6.38
N ASN A 111 -4.91 12.82 7.44
CA ASN A 111 -3.77 13.72 7.53
C ASN A 111 -2.44 12.96 7.59
N ASP A 112 -2.38 11.88 8.37
CA ASP A 112 -1.21 10.98 8.42
C ASP A 112 -0.95 10.36 7.03
N SER A 113 -2.01 9.95 6.32
CA SER A 113 -1.96 9.43 4.94
C SER A 113 -1.38 10.43 3.94
N ILE A 114 -1.77 11.70 4.03
CA ILE A 114 -1.22 12.79 3.23
C ILE A 114 0.27 13.00 3.56
N ALA A 115 0.63 13.00 4.84
CA ALA A 115 1.99 13.27 5.30
C ALA A 115 3.01 12.20 4.86
N VAL A 116 2.60 10.93 4.81
CA VAL A 116 3.45 9.82 4.36
C VAL A 116 3.61 9.79 2.83
N GLN A 117 2.74 10.47 2.08
CA GLN A 117 2.77 10.49 0.62
C GLN A 117 3.49 11.73 0.07
N SER A 118 4.72 11.56 -0.45
CA SER A 118 5.49 12.63 -1.11
C SER A 118 5.40 12.66 -2.64
N GLU A 119 5.22 11.49 -3.27
CA GLU A 119 5.36 11.33 -4.73
C GLU A 119 4.02 11.49 -5.47
N TRP A 120 2.96 10.84 -4.97
CA TRP A 120 1.68 10.79 -5.65
C TRP A 120 0.73 11.90 -5.20
N LYS A 121 0.95 13.12 -5.73
CA LYS A 121 0.20 14.33 -5.34
C LYS A 121 -1.31 14.22 -5.60
N GLN A 122 -1.73 13.48 -6.62
CA GLN A 122 -3.16 13.29 -6.94
C GLN A 122 -3.90 12.54 -5.82
N PHE A 123 -3.21 11.69 -5.06
CA PHE A 123 -3.78 10.96 -3.93
C PHE A 123 -4.24 11.90 -2.81
N HIS A 124 -3.58 13.05 -2.64
CA HIS A 124 -3.98 14.04 -1.66
C HIS A 124 -5.40 14.55 -1.93
N HIS A 125 -5.81 14.71 -3.21
CA HIS A 125 -7.18 15.12 -3.55
C HIS A 125 -8.24 14.14 -3.04
N ILE A 126 -7.95 12.84 -3.10
CA ILE A 126 -8.85 11.80 -2.59
C ILE A 126 -8.95 11.89 -1.06
N CYS A 127 -7.84 12.18 -0.37
CA CYS A 127 -7.85 12.38 1.08
C CYS A 127 -8.61 13.65 1.48
N TYR A 128 -8.47 14.76 0.74
CA TYR A 128 -9.23 15.98 0.99
C TYR A 128 -10.74 15.78 0.80
N TRP A 129 -11.15 14.98 -0.19
CA TRP A 129 -12.55 14.62 -0.39
C TRP A 129 -13.15 13.91 0.83
N GLU A 130 -12.43 12.97 1.44
CA GLU A 130 -12.93 12.28 2.63
C GLU A 130 -12.90 13.14 3.89
N LEU A 131 -11.90 14.03 4.01
CA LEU A 131 -11.84 15.02 5.09
C LEU A 131 -13.06 15.94 5.09
N MET A 132 -13.54 16.33 3.91
CA MET A 132 -14.78 17.10 3.78
C MET A 132 -15.97 16.39 4.41
N TRP A 133 -16.17 15.10 4.11
CA TRP A 133 -17.26 14.35 4.72
C TRP A 133 -17.10 14.25 6.23
N CYS A 134 -15.87 14.11 6.73
CA CYS A 134 -15.62 14.11 8.17
C CYS A 134 -16.02 15.45 8.80
N TYR A 135 -15.62 16.58 8.21
CA TYR A 135 -16.00 17.90 8.72
C TYR A 135 -17.49 18.18 8.58
N SER A 136 -18.14 17.66 7.53
CA SER A 136 -19.59 17.79 7.32
C SER A 136 -20.42 17.16 8.43
N LEU A 137 -19.91 16.03 8.90
CA LEU A 137 -20.59 15.17 9.85
C LEU A 137 -20.22 15.55 11.29
N SER A 138 -19.11 16.28 11.48
CA SER A 138 -18.77 16.95 12.73
C SER A 138 -19.51 18.30 12.83
N ASP A 139 -19.83 18.74 14.04
CA ASP A 139 -20.60 19.97 14.29
C ASP A 139 -19.81 21.28 14.00
N ASP A 140 -18.56 21.17 13.51
CA ASP A 140 -17.69 22.29 13.14
C ASP A 140 -18.07 22.90 11.77
N SER A 141 -19.20 23.60 11.77
CA SER A 141 -19.77 24.33 10.62
C SER A 141 -18.84 25.30 9.86
N PRO A 142 -17.98 26.13 10.50
CA PRO A 142 -17.19 27.13 9.77
C PRO A 142 -16.08 26.49 8.91
N THR A 143 -15.42 25.46 9.41
CA THR A 143 -14.36 24.72 8.71
C THR A 143 -14.91 23.94 7.51
N MET A 144 -16.15 23.44 7.64
CA MET A 144 -16.83 22.71 6.58
C MET A 144 -17.19 23.61 5.39
N ALA A 145 -17.72 24.82 5.63
CA ALA A 145 -18.10 25.74 4.56
C ALA A 145 -16.89 26.15 3.69
N GLU A 146 -15.73 26.35 4.31
CA GLU A 146 -14.48 26.64 3.62
C GLU A 146 -13.98 25.43 2.84
N ALA A 147 -13.99 24.24 3.44
CA ALA A 147 -13.59 22.99 2.79
C ALA A 147 -14.46 22.64 1.57
N ILE A 148 -15.79 22.82 1.65
CA ILE A 148 -16.71 22.62 0.52
C ILE A 148 -16.35 23.56 -0.64
N LYS A 149 -16.23 24.86 -0.36
CA LYS A 149 -15.92 25.87 -1.38
C LYS A 149 -14.60 25.55 -2.09
N MET A 150 -13.62 25.02 -1.36
CA MET A 150 -12.35 24.61 -1.90
C MET A 150 -12.43 23.35 -2.77
N ILE A 151 -13.17 22.34 -2.34
CA ILE A 151 -13.32 21.09 -3.09
C ILE A 151 -14.09 21.34 -4.37
N THR A 152 -15.14 22.16 -4.34
CA THR A 152 -15.85 22.57 -5.55
C THR A 152 -14.90 23.29 -6.51
N LYS A 153 -14.08 24.24 -6.03
CA LYS A 153 -13.12 24.96 -6.86
C LYS A 153 -12.02 24.05 -7.43
N ALA A 154 -11.48 23.14 -6.62
CA ALA A 154 -10.46 22.18 -7.05
C ALA A 154 -11.02 21.17 -8.06
N TYR A 155 -12.24 20.69 -7.82
CA TYR A 155 -12.99 19.80 -8.71
C TYR A 155 -13.23 20.47 -10.06
N ASP A 156 -13.74 21.71 -10.08
CA ASP A 156 -14.02 22.46 -11.31
C ASP A 156 -12.75 22.71 -12.14
N LEU A 157 -11.64 23.06 -11.48
CA LEU A 157 -10.37 23.31 -12.15
C LEU A 157 -9.72 22.01 -12.67
N CYS A 158 -9.83 20.90 -11.94
CA CYS A 158 -9.37 19.58 -12.37
C CYS A 158 -10.19 19.05 -13.56
N PHE A 159 -11.53 19.15 -13.54
CA PHE A 159 -12.39 18.76 -14.67
C PHE A 159 -12.19 19.65 -15.91
N SER A 160 -11.70 20.87 -15.71
CA SER A 160 -11.34 21.79 -16.79
C SER A 160 -9.90 21.59 -17.32
N ASN A 161 -9.18 20.55 -16.89
CA ASN A 161 -7.76 20.32 -17.20
C ASN A 161 -6.81 21.46 -16.76
N LYS A 162 -7.22 22.30 -15.81
CA LYS A 162 -6.45 23.46 -15.30
C LYS A 162 -5.68 23.12 -14.02
N PHE A 163 -4.96 22.00 -14.02
CA PHE A 163 -4.30 21.46 -12.83
C PHE A 163 -3.26 22.41 -12.20
N LEU A 164 -2.53 23.17 -13.02
CA LEU A 164 -1.53 24.15 -12.53
C LEU A 164 -2.19 25.36 -11.87
N GLN A 165 -3.36 25.78 -12.37
CA GLN A 165 -4.14 26.86 -11.77
C GLN A 165 -4.82 26.40 -10.48
N ALA A 166 -5.38 25.18 -10.45
CA ALA A 166 -5.88 24.56 -9.23
C ALA A 166 -4.79 24.55 -8.15
N LYS A 167 -3.59 24.10 -8.51
CA LYS A 167 -2.43 24.07 -7.63
C LYS A 167 -2.08 25.47 -7.10
N ALA A 168 -1.89 26.45 -7.97
CA ALA A 168 -1.51 27.81 -7.58
C ALA A 168 -2.55 28.49 -6.67
N ASP A 169 -3.84 28.24 -6.91
CA ASP A 169 -4.94 28.83 -6.16
C ASP A 169 -5.13 28.19 -4.77
N ILE A 170 -4.70 26.94 -4.59
CA ILE A 170 -4.83 26.18 -3.34
C ILE A 170 -3.52 26.25 -2.53
N GLU A 171 -2.37 26.51 -3.18
CA GLU A 171 -1.02 26.58 -2.59
C GLU A 171 -0.88 27.52 -1.37
N PRO A 172 -1.40 28.77 -1.38
CA PRO A 172 -1.29 29.66 -0.22
C PRO A 172 -2.08 29.13 0.99
N TRP A 173 -3.12 28.33 0.74
CA TRP A 173 -4.03 27.84 1.76
C TRP A 173 -3.49 26.60 2.48
N TYR A 174 -2.71 25.77 1.78
CA TYR A 174 -1.90 24.72 2.42
C TYR A 174 -0.94 25.28 3.49
N ARG A 175 -0.47 26.52 3.31
CA ARG A 175 0.41 27.18 4.29
C ARG A 175 -0.32 27.58 5.57
N GLU A 176 -1.61 27.89 5.49
CA GLU A 176 -2.42 28.39 6.61
C GLU A 176 -2.88 27.27 7.57
N PHE A 177 -3.09 26.05 7.06
CA PHE A 177 -3.52 24.87 7.84
C PHE A 177 -2.38 24.01 8.44
N LYS A 178 -1.21 24.60 8.72
CA LYS A 178 -0.01 23.90 9.28
C LYS A 178 0.55 22.76 8.41
N LEU A 179 0.35 22.75 7.10
CA LEU A 179 1.05 21.84 6.18
C LEU A 179 2.39 22.43 5.69
N SER A 180 3.16 23.05 6.59
CA SER A 180 4.42 23.74 6.27
C SER A 180 5.52 22.86 5.63
N LEU A 181 5.36 21.53 5.66
CA LEU A 181 6.25 20.56 5.03
C LEU A 181 5.96 20.32 3.53
N ILE A 182 4.80 20.75 3.01
CA ILE A 182 4.37 20.42 1.63
C ILE A 182 4.95 21.39 0.57
N VAL A 183 5.27 22.63 0.94
CA VAL A 183 5.72 23.66 -0.01
C VAL A 183 7.08 23.33 -0.64
N ASN A 184 7.93 22.54 0.03
CA ASN A 184 9.28 22.25 -0.46
C ASN A 184 9.38 21.05 -1.43
N CYS A 185 8.27 20.38 -1.74
CA CYS A 185 8.24 19.21 -2.63
C CYS A 185 7.42 19.41 -3.91
N ILE A 186 7.08 20.66 -4.24
CA ILE A 186 6.41 21.07 -5.47
C ILE A 186 7.39 21.68 -6.46
#